data_AF-A0A427KY88-F1
#
_entry.id   AF-A0A427KY88-F1
#
_cell.length_a   1.000
_cell.length_b   1.000
_cell.length_c   1.000
_cell.angle_alpha   90.00
_cell.angle_beta   90.00
_cell.angle_gamma   90.00
#
_symmetry.space_group_name_H-M   'P 1'
#
loop_
_entity.id
_entity.type
_entity.pdbx_description
1 polymer ?
#
loop_
_entity_poly.entity_id
_entity_poly.type
_entity_poly.pdbx_seq_one_letter_code
_entity_poly.pdbx_strand_id
1 'polypeptide(L)'
;MQAVILAGGKGTRLAERLAGKPKPLVEVCGVPLLERQVRMLEAHGVDDVVVLVNHAADQIRDFFSANKFSAKVQIVDDGEPRGTAGAVLACLDLLQPRSLIIYGDTLFDIDVSHMVAAHVAADAEATLLLHPNDHPADSDLVALDAEGFVSAFHAHPHPVDAYRRNLVNAAFYVVERKALLRWQDIQVPSDFGHDLFPMMIEAGQRLLGYVSAEYIKDLGTPSRLDKVERHLLSGLVEGASRRRPQRAVFIDRDGTLNQLAGHIATPEAIKLIPGTSAALRRLNDIGARTVLVTNQPVIARGECDVETLDKIHGRLEALLSESGAYLDRIFVCPHHPDGGYSGEVATLKIACDCRKPEPGMVEAAIAEVNIDRHRSWMVGDSSRDMGMARRAGLLSMLVQTGEGGRDGEAGDDFDVEVADFAAAADFIVDRYPVLIREAAAYVANVRPGDILLVDEAEAVGLAGVLRNELQSSGKVAVTHMSGRKRGLEPSLADRLEAQDGPEADWIFILNWPADAAPPNTRRRIQRIRLTDMIESLPS
;
A
#
# COMPACT_ATOMS: atom_id res chain seq x y z
N MET A 1 -15.17 21.24 -10.76
CA MET A 1 -14.82 21.14 -9.31
C MET A 1 -13.74 22.17 -9.02
N GLN A 2 -13.75 22.82 -7.85
CA GLN A 2 -12.73 23.82 -7.50
C GLN A 2 -11.58 23.23 -6.68
N ALA A 3 -10.36 23.73 -6.91
CA ALA A 3 -9.20 23.53 -6.06
C ALA A 3 -8.58 24.87 -5.63
N VAL A 4 -8.08 24.93 -4.40
CA VAL A 4 -7.33 26.05 -3.84
C VAL A 4 -5.90 25.57 -3.57
N ILE A 5 -4.92 26.21 -4.21
CA ILE A 5 -3.50 25.92 -4.05
C ILE A 5 -2.86 27.01 -3.18
N LEU A 6 -2.27 26.61 -2.06
CA LEU A 6 -1.56 27.49 -1.12
C LEU A 6 -0.10 27.66 -1.57
N ALA A 7 0.19 28.78 -2.24
CA ALA A 7 1.45 29.06 -2.93
C ALA A 7 2.32 30.14 -2.24
N GLY A 8 2.12 30.39 -0.93
CA GLY A 8 2.79 31.47 -0.19
C GLY A 8 4.21 31.19 0.34
N GLY A 9 4.73 29.98 0.21
CA GLY A 9 5.98 29.55 0.88
C GLY A 9 7.27 30.16 0.30
N LYS A 10 8.13 30.70 1.17
CA LYS A 10 9.44 31.29 0.80
C LYS A 10 10.52 30.28 0.36
N GLY A 11 10.36 29.00 0.71
CA GLY A 11 11.27 27.93 0.24
C GLY A 11 12.71 28.01 0.74
N THR A 12 12.97 28.58 1.92
CA THR A 12 14.33 28.83 2.44
C THR A 12 15.24 27.60 2.46
N ARG A 13 14.71 26.42 2.85
CA ARG A 13 15.44 25.14 2.88
C ARG A 13 15.77 24.58 1.49
N LEU A 14 15.14 25.08 0.43
CA LEU A 14 15.30 24.65 -0.96
C LEU A 14 15.98 25.73 -1.82
N ALA A 15 16.47 26.82 -1.22
CA ALA A 15 16.94 28.01 -1.92
C ALA A 15 17.94 27.74 -3.06
N GLU A 16 18.88 26.81 -2.84
CA GLU A 16 19.88 26.42 -3.85
C GLU A 16 19.28 25.81 -5.12
N ARG A 17 18.12 25.16 -5.03
CA ARG A 17 17.40 24.54 -6.16
C ARG A 17 16.38 25.47 -6.80
N LEU A 18 16.01 26.55 -6.12
CA LEU A 18 14.98 27.47 -6.59
C LEU A 18 15.49 28.47 -7.62
N ALA A 19 16.80 28.76 -7.65
CA ALA A 19 17.39 29.74 -8.57
C ALA A 19 16.64 31.10 -8.60
N GLY A 20 16.12 31.53 -7.43
CA GLY A 20 15.35 32.78 -7.28
C GLY A 20 13.84 32.68 -7.56
N LYS A 21 13.34 31.51 -8.00
CA LYS A 21 11.92 31.24 -8.18
C LYS A 21 11.20 30.97 -6.84
N PRO A 22 9.90 31.28 -6.70
CA PRO A 22 9.13 30.87 -5.54
C PRO A 22 9.01 29.35 -5.44
N LYS A 23 8.82 28.81 -4.23
CA LYS A 23 8.82 27.37 -3.97
C LYS A 23 7.88 26.57 -4.90
N PRO A 24 6.63 27.01 -5.18
CA PRO A 24 5.74 26.30 -6.11
C PRO A 24 6.26 26.23 -7.56
N LEU A 25 7.21 27.07 -7.95
CA LEU A 25 7.84 27.05 -9.27
C LEU A 25 9.18 26.29 -9.27
N VAL A 26 9.50 25.53 -8.22
CA VAL A 26 10.61 24.57 -8.27
C VAL A 26 10.41 23.61 -9.44
N GLU A 27 11.47 23.37 -10.20
CA GLU A 27 11.43 22.40 -11.28
C GLU A 27 11.59 20.99 -10.73
N VAL A 28 10.70 20.10 -11.15
CA VAL A 28 10.76 18.67 -10.87
C VAL A 28 10.86 17.97 -12.22
N CYS A 29 12.00 17.34 -12.51
CA CYS A 29 12.35 16.82 -13.82
C CYS A 29 12.11 17.87 -14.95
N GLY A 30 12.56 19.11 -14.73
CA GLY A 30 12.47 20.21 -15.70
C GLY A 30 11.07 20.84 -15.88
N VAL A 31 10.06 20.41 -15.13
CA VAL A 31 8.70 20.99 -15.18
C VAL A 31 8.38 21.64 -13.83
N PRO A 32 7.92 22.90 -13.80
CA PRO A 32 7.51 23.56 -12.55
C PRO A 32 6.47 22.74 -11.78
N LEU A 33 6.63 22.63 -10.46
CA LEU A 33 5.72 21.88 -9.60
C LEU A 33 4.27 22.36 -9.74
N LEU A 34 4.04 23.68 -9.74
CA LEU A 34 2.71 24.26 -9.89
C LEU A 34 2.08 23.89 -11.24
N GLU A 35 2.88 23.77 -12.31
CA GLU A 35 2.38 23.26 -13.59
C GLU A 35 1.88 21.82 -13.44
N ARG A 36 2.69 20.96 -12.78
CA ARG A 36 2.32 19.56 -12.55
C ARG A 36 1.04 19.45 -11.72
N GLN A 37 0.91 20.24 -10.67
CA GLN A 37 -0.29 20.26 -9.83
C GLN A 37 -1.54 20.62 -10.63
N VAL A 38 -1.50 21.71 -11.40
CA VAL A 38 -2.66 22.15 -12.20
C VAL A 38 -3.02 21.11 -13.28
N ARG A 39 -2.03 20.55 -13.99
CA ARG A 39 -2.29 19.50 -14.98
C ARG A 39 -2.85 18.22 -14.37
N MET A 40 -2.39 17.85 -13.18
CA MET A 40 -2.94 16.70 -12.44
C MET A 40 -4.40 16.96 -12.06
N LEU A 41 -4.70 18.15 -11.57
CA LEU A 41 -6.06 18.56 -11.24
C LEU A 41 -6.99 18.54 -12.47
N GLU A 42 -6.52 19.03 -13.62
CA GLU A 42 -7.26 18.96 -14.90
C GLU A 42 -7.56 17.51 -15.31
N ALA A 43 -6.58 16.61 -15.18
CA ALA A 43 -6.76 15.18 -15.46
C ALA A 43 -7.82 14.53 -14.54
N HIS A 44 -8.10 15.15 -13.39
CA HIS A 44 -9.13 14.76 -12.42
C HIS A 44 -10.43 15.58 -12.52
N GLY A 45 -10.62 16.34 -13.60
CA GLY A 45 -11.86 17.09 -13.85
C GLY A 45 -12.03 18.33 -12.97
N VAL A 46 -10.94 18.84 -12.39
CA VAL A 46 -10.91 20.17 -11.75
C VAL A 46 -10.72 21.21 -12.85
N ASP A 47 -11.66 22.14 -12.93
CA ASP A 47 -11.77 23.15 -13.98
C ASP A 47 -11.70 24.59 -13.45
N ASP A 48 -11.64 24.76 -12.12
CA ASP A 48 -11.51 26.05 -11.43
C ASP A 48 -10.43 25.95 -10.37
N VAL A 49 -9.37 26.76 -10.50
CA VAL A 49 -8.21 26.75 -9.62
C VAL A 49 -7.97 28.14 -9.06
N VAL A 50 -8.00 28.26 -7.74
CA VAL A 50 -7.62 29.47 -7.01
C VAL A 50 -6.22 29.28 -6.45
N VAL A 51 -5.28 30.15 -6.79
CA VAL A 51 -3.90 30.11 -6.29
C VAL A 51 -3.70 31.25 -5.31
N LEU A 52 -3.54 30.90 -4.04
CA LEU A 52 -3.31 31.87 -2.95
C LEU A 52 -1.81 32.14 -2.85
N VAL A 53 -1.40 33.35 -3.20
CA VAL A 53 0.00 33.79 -3.24
C VAL A 53 0.26 34.83 -2.16
N ASN A 54 1.51 34.91 -1.72
CA ASN A 54 1.98 35.98 -0.85
C ASN A 54 3.38 36.41 -1.32
N HIS A 55 4.38 35.53 -1.15
CA HIS A 55 5.73 35.78 -1.62
C HIS A 55 5.86 35.61 -3.15
N ALA A 56 6.52 36.58 -3.81
CA ALA A 56 6.83 36.56 -5.25
C ALA A 56 5.60 36.31 -6.15
N ALA A 57 4.46 36.90 -5.78
CA ALA A 57 3.20 36.81 -6.52
C ALA A 57 3.35 37.15 -8.02
N ASP A 58 4.18 38.14 -8.36
CA ASP A 58 4.42 38.55 -9.75
C ASP A 58 5.01 37.42 -10.60
N GLN A 59 5.95 36.64 -10.07
CA GLN A 59 6.53 35.50 -10.80
C GLN A 59 5.48 34.40 -11.07
N ILE A 60 4.54 34.20 -10.14
CA ILE A 60 3.43 33.24 -10.32
C ILE A 60 2.44 33.78 -11.36
N ARG A 61 2.14 35.07 -11.35
CA ARG A 61 1.30 35.73 -12.39
C ARG A 61 1.93 35.63 -13.77
N ASP A 62 3.23 35.89 -13.88
CA ASP A 62 3.98 35.77 -15.13
C ASP A 62 3.97 34.33 -15.64
N PHE A 63 4.16 33.35 -14.74
CA PHE A 63 4.07 31.93 -15.07
C PHE A 63 2.71 31.56 -15.68
N PHE A 64 1.60 31.92 -15.03
CA PHE A 64 0.26 31.61 -15.57
C PHE A 64 -0.09 32.42 -16.82
N SER A 65 0.51 33.59 -17.02
CA SER A 65 0.33 34.38 -18.25
C SER A 65 1.08 33.77 -19.44
N ALA A 66 2.23 33.14 -19.19
CA ALA A 66 3.06 32.48 -20.19
C ALA A 66 2.59 31.06 -20.56
N ASN A 67 1.82 30.41 -19.69
CA ASN A 67 1.41 29.01 -19.85
C ASN A 67 -0.11 28.88 -20.03
N LYS A 68 -0.53 27.93 -20.88
CA LYS A 68 -1.95 27.68 -21.12
C LYS A 68 -2.42 26.46 -20.33
N PHE A 69 -3.51 26.67 -19.60
CA PHE A 69 -4.25 25.66 -18.85
C PHE A 69 -5.69 25.61 -19.35
N SER A 70 -6.30 24.43 -19.28
CA SER A 70 -7.73 24.21 -19.55
C SER A 70 -8.59 24.68 -18.37
N ALA A 71 -8.09 24.53 -17.14
CA ALA A 71 -8.72 25.07 -15.95
C ALA A 71 -8.68 26.60 -15.94
N LYS A 72 -9.75 27.22 -15.45
CA LYS A 72 -9.76 28.63 -15.11
C LYS A 72 -8.88 28.84 -13.89
N VAL A 73 -7.85 29.68 -14.03
CA VAL A 73 -6.95 30.00 -12.91
C VAL A 73 -7.20 31.42 -12.42
N GLN A 74 -7.44 31.58 -11.13
CA GLN A 74 -7.50 32.87 -10.44
C GLN A 74 -6.37 32.95 -9.41
N ILE A 75 -5.56 34.01 -9.48
CA ILE A 75 -4.47 34.26 -8.53
C ILE A 75 -4.95 35.31 -7.52
N VAL A 76 -4.84 35.01 -6.23
CA VAL A 76 -5.28 35.89 -5.15
C VAL A 76 -4.11 36.15 -4.21
N ASP A 77 -3.83 37.42 -3.98
CA ASP A 77 -2.81 37.87 -3.03
C ASP A 77 -3.51 38.22 -1.72
N ASP A 78 -3.19 37.48 -0.65
CA ASP A 78 -3.81 37.68 0.66
C ASP A 78 -3.11 38.75 1.52
N GLY A 79 -2.03 39.35 0.99
CA GLY A 79 -1.30 40.53 1.48
C GLY A 79 -0.50 40.34 2.77
N GLU A 80 -0.98 39.49 3.69
CA GLU A 80 -0.38 39.25 5.01
C GLU A 80 -0.17 37.76 5.23
N PRO A 81 0.89 37.34 5.95
CA PRO A 81 1.09 35.93 6.28
C PRO A 81 0.03 35.47 7.29
N ARG A 82 -1.09 34.90 6.79
CA ARG A 82 -2.25 34.45 7.57
C ARG A 82 -2.19 32.99 8.02
N GLY A 83 -1.09 32.28 7.75
CA GLY A 83 -1.03 30.83 7.91
C GLY A 83 -1.87 30.11 6.84
N THR A 84 -1.79 28.78 6.81
CA THR A 84 -2.43 27.99 5.74
C THR A 84 -3.96 28.01 5.81
N ALA A 85 -4.53 27.90 7.01
CA ALA A 85 -5.98 27.99 7.20
C ALA A 85 -6.47 29.44 7.09
N GLY A 86 -5.76 30.40 7.68
CA GLY A 86 -6.15 31.81 7.62
C GLY A 86 -6.15 32.37 6.19
N ALA A 87 -5.25 31.93 5.31
CA ALA A 87 -5.27 32.30 3.89
C ALA A 87 -6.55 31.83 3.18
N VAL A 88 -7.03 30.61 3.47
CA VAL A 88 -8.29 30.08 2.92
C VAL A 88 -9.49 30.82 3.50
N LEU A 89 -9.50 31.08 4.82
CA LEU A 89 -10.58 31.81 5.48
C LEU A 89 -10.72 33.25 4.96
N ALA A 90 -9.60 33.93 4.66
CA ALA A 90 -9.61 35.26 4.06
C ALA A 90 -10.22 35.29 2.65
N CYS A 91 -10.27 34.14 1.98
CA CYS A 91 -10.83 33.99 0.64
C CYS A 91 -12.15 33.20 0.63
N LEU A 92 -12.82 33.08 1.79
CA LEU A 92 -13.99 32.20 1.96
C LEU A 92 -15.12 32.50 0.96
N ASP A 93 -15.26 33.74 0.52
CA ASP A 93 -16.26 34.14 -0.47
C ASP A 93 -15.97 33.66 -1.90
N LEU A 94 -14.73 33.30 -2.19
CA LEU A 94 -14.32 32.73 -3.48
C LEU A 94 -14.50 31.20 -3.53
N LEU A 95 -14.64 30.55 -2.37
CA LEU A 95 -14.79 29.11 -2.29
C LEU A 95 -16.15 28.67 -2.86
N GLN A 96 -16.11 27.66 -3.72
CA GLN A 96 -17.30 26.89 -4.08
C GLN A 96 -17.81 26.10 -2.86
N PRO A 97 -19.07 25.59 -2.87
CA PRO A 97 -19.62 24.84 -1.74
C PRO A 97 -18.70 23.73 -1.24
N ARG A 98 -18.01 23.04 -2.16
CA ARG A 98 -16.95 22.07 -1.87
C ARG A 98 -15.72 22.42 -2.69
N SER A 99 -14.56 22.42 -2.03
CA SER A 99 -13.28 22.73 -2.67
C SER A 99 -12.19 21.77 -2.19
N LEU A 100 -11.22 21.50 -3.07
CA LEU A 100 -9.96 20.88 -2.66
C LEU A 100 -9.06 21.97 -2.07
N ILE A 101 -8.31 21.66 -1.02
CA ILE A 101 -7.25 22.52 -0.49
C ILE A 101 -5.93 21.76 -0.58
N ILE A 102 -4.94 22.36 -1.24
CA ILE A 102 -3.68 21.68 -1.61
C ILE A 102 -2.51 22.61 -1.32
N TYR A 103 -1.45 22.07 -0.73
CA TYR A 103 -0.24 22.86 -0.49
C TYR A 103 0.60 22.94 -1.75
N GLY A 104 1.06 24.14 -2.11
CA GLY A 104 1.77 24.43 -3.35
C GLY A 104 3.19 23.84 -3.42
N ASP A 105 3.64 23.14 -2.39
CA ASP A 105 4.92 22.45 -2.32
C ASP A 105 4.82 20.92 -2.33
N THR A 106 3.62 20.38 -2.58
CA THR A 106 3.36 18.94 -2.55
C THR A 106 3.16 18.39 -3.96
N LEU A 107 3.95 17.39 -4.34
CA LEU A 107 3.67 16.60 -5.55
C LEU A 107 2.73 15.45 -5.20
N PHE A 108 1.70 15.24 -6.02
CA PHE A 108 0.71 14.19 -5.80
C PHE A 108 0.26 13.54 -7.12
N ASP A 109 -0.17 12.29 -7.04
CA ASP A 109 -0.99 11.58 -8.02
C ASP A 109 -1.96 10.68 -7.23
N ILE A 110 -3.17 11.19 -7.01
CA ILE A 110 -4.21 10.56 -6.17
C ILE A 110 -5.52 10.51 -6.94
N ASP A 111 -6.36 9.51 -6.67
CA ASP A 111 -7.73 9.44 -7.18
C ASP A 111 -8.63 10.41 -6.43
N VAL A 112 -8.61 11.67 -6.87
CA VAL A 112 -9.41 12.76 -6.30
C VAL A 112 -10.90 12.43 -6.33
N SER A 113 -11.40 11.77 -7.38
CA SER A 113 -12.81 11.43 -7.50
C SER A 113 -13.23 10.43 -6.43
N HIS A 114 -12.39 9.43 -6.15
CA HIS A 114 -12.63 8.47 -5.08
C HIS A 114 -12.60 9.14 -3.69
N MET A 115 -11.63 10.03 -3.43
CA MET A 115 -11.57 10.77 -2.17
C MET A 115 -12.82 11.64 -1.96
N VAL A 116 -13.28 12.35 -2.99
CA VAL A 116 -14.51 13.15 -2.93
C VAL A 116 -15.75 12.28 -2.75
N ALA A 117 -15.82 11.10 -3.36
CA ALA A 117 -16.91 10.17 -3.15
C ALA A 117 -16.97 9.68 -1.68
N ALA A 118 -15.82 9.36 -1.09
CA ALA A 118 -15.72 9.00 0.33
C ALA A 118 -16.16 10.14 1.26
N HIS A 119 -15.70 11.38 0.96
CA HIS A 119 -16.11 12.59 1.68
C HIS A 119 -17.64 12.78 1.68
N VAL A 120 -18.27 12.64 0.50
CA VAL A 120 -19.73 12.76 0.35
C VAL A 120 -20.46 11.64 1.07
N ALA A 121 -20.00 10.39 0.95
CA ALA A 121 -20.63 9.25 1.61
C ALA A 121 -20.60 9.35 3.14
N ALA A 122 -19.56 9.97 3.68
CA ALA A 122 -19.40 10.18 5.12
C ALA A 122 -20.16 11.41 5.67
N ASP A 123 -20.70 12.27 4.80
CA ASP A 123 -21.23 13.61 5.13
C ASP A 123 -20.27 14.40 6.05
N ALA A 124 -18.98 14.39 5.70
CA ALA A 124 -17.93 14.99 6.50
C ALA A 124 -17.83 16.50 6.25
N GLU A 125 -17.49 17.28 7.28
CA GLU A 125 -17.19 18.71 7.12
C GLU A 125 -15.87 18.97 6.39
N ALA A 126 -14.90 18.09 6.61
CA ALA A 126 -13.67 18.02 5.83
C ALA A 126 -13.19 16.57 5.74
N THR A 127 -12.38 16.29 4.73
CA THR A 127 -11.67 15.01 4.60
C THR A 127 -10.21 15.27 4.39
N LEU A 128 -9.37 14.63 5.20
CA LEU A 128 -7.92 14.77 5.16
C LEU A 128 -7.31 13.53 4.53
N LEU A 129 -6.43 13.72 3.55
CA LEU A 129 -5.61 12.62 3.08
C LEU A 129 -4.55 12.31 4.14
N LEU A 130 -4.58 11.08 4.63
CA LEU A 130 -3.62 10.55 5.59
C LEU A 130 -2.81 9.45 4.94
N HIS A 131 -1.53 9.34 5.27
CA HIS A 131 -0.70 8.27 4.77
C HIS A 131 0.37 7.86 5.78
N PRO A 132 0.80 6.60 5.79
CA PRO A 132 2.01 6.21 6.50
C PRO A 132 3.24 6.79 5.79
N ASN A 133 4.26 7.14 6.55
CA ASN A 133 5.52 7.63 6.00
C ASN A 133 6.75 6.91 6.59
N ASP A 134 7.91 7.20 6.02
CA ASP A 134 9.20 6.63 6.42
C ASP A 134 9.82 7.33 7.64
N HIS A 135 9.24 8.41 8.14
CA HIS A 135 9.79 9.22 9.24
C HIS A 135 8.68 9.76 10.17
N PRO A 136 7.87 8.89 10.80
CA PRO A 136 6.74 9.30 11.63
C PRO A 136 7.18 10.06 12.88
N ALA A 137 8.39 9.77 13.38
CA ALA A 137 8.97 10.45 14.53
C ALA A 137 9.12 11.96 14.32
N ASP A 138 9.32 12.41 13.08
CA ASP A 138 9.53 13.82 12.69
C ASP A 138 8.28 14.47 12.07
N SER A 139 7.14 13.81 12.19
CA SER A 139 5.89 14.20 11.53
C SER A 139 4.76 14.36 12.54
N ASP A 140 3.81 15.24 12.26
CA ASP A 140 2.58 15.27 13.03
C ASP A 140 1.73 14.05 12.67
N LEU A 141 1.18 13.40 13.71
CA LEU A 141 0.38 12.19 13.57
C LEU A 141 -1.08 12.48 13.84
N VAL A 142 -1.96 11.77 13.14
CA VAL A 142 -3.41 11.91 13.24
C VAL A 142 -3.99 10.60 13.76
N ALA A 143 -4.77 10.67 14.83
CA ALA A 143 -5.52 9.55 15.35
C ALA A 143 -6.92 9.52 14.73
N LEU A 144 -7.43 8.31 14.46
CA LEU A 144 -8.79 8.08 13.97
C LEU A 144 -9.59 7.30 15.01
N ASP A 145 -10.91 7.50 15.02
CA ASP A 145 -11.84 6.60 15.72
C ASP A 145 -12.18 5.36 14.86
N ALA A 146 -13.05 4.49 15.39
CA ALA A 146 -13.44 3.24 14.73
C ALA A 146 -14.24 3.47 13.44
N GLU A 147 -14.88 4.63 13.29
CA GLU A 147 -15.64 5.04 12.11
C GLU A 147 -14.76 5.76 11.07
N GLY A 148 -13.47 5.96 11.36
CA GLY A 148 -12.50 6.59 10.46
C GLY A 148 -12.49 8.12 10.53
N PHE A 149 -13.11 8.74 11.53
CA PHE A 149 -13.06 10.18 11.76
C PHE A 149 -11.88 10.55 12.64
N VAL A 150 -11.34 11.76 12.43
CA VAL A 150 -10.21 12.27 13.18
C VAL A 150 -10.61 12.53 14.62
N SER A 151 -9.93 11.83 15.53
CA SER A 151 -10.13 11.95 16.97
C SER A 151 -9.09 12.87 17.63
N ALA A 152 -7.88 12.97 17.09
CA ALA A 152 -6.85 13.87 17.59
C ALA A 152 -5.72 14.15 16.59
N PHE A 153 -5.06 15.30 16.78
CA PHE A 153 -3.76 15.64 16.19
C PHE A 153 -2.67 15.56 17.24
N HIS A 154 -1.50 15.09 16.84
CA HIS A 154 -0.35 14.90 17.70
C HIS A 154 0.86 15.56 17.06
N ALA A 155 1.21 16.73 17.57
CA ALA A 155 2.34 17.50 17.07
C ALA A 155 3.67 16.86 17.47
N HIS A 156 4.66 16.92 16.57
CA HIS A 156 6.05 16.63 16.89
C HIS A 156 6.63 17.71 17.84
N PRO A 157 7.49 17.35 18.83
CA PRO A 157 8.03 16.02 19.13
C PRO A 157 7.09 15.13 19.94
N HIS A 158 7.08 13.84 19.60
CA HIS A 158 6.27 12.84 20.30
C HIS A 158 6.91 12.42 21.64
N PRO A 159 6.13 12.21 22.70
CA PRO A 159 6.63 11.58 23.92
C PRO A 159 7.19 10.17 23.65
N VAL A 160 8.26 9.78 24.35
CA VAL A 160 9.02 8.53 24.11
C VAL A 160 8.17 7.25 24.17
N ASP A 161 7.11 7.25 24.98
CA ASP A 161 6.20 6.10 25.16
C ASP A 161 4.79 6.33 24.56
N ALA A 162 4.62 7.41 23.80
CA ALA A 162 3.39 7.65 23.06
C ALA A 162 3.41 6.85 21.76
N TYR A 163 3.19 5.53 21.86
CA TYR A 163 3.04 4.67 20.70
C TYR A 163 1.76 5.02 19.95
N ARG A 164 1.93 5.61 18.77
CA ARG A 164 0.84 6.10 17.91
C ARG A 164 0.93 5.44 16.56
N ARG A 165 -0.22 5.32 15.89
CA ARG A 165 -0.26 4.86 14.51
C ARG A 165 0.46 5.84 13.58
N ASN A 166 1.17 5.31 12.60
CA ASN A 166 1.86 6.07 11.56
C ASN A 166 0.85 6.58 10.52
N LEU A 167 0.13 7.64 10.87
CA LEU A 167 -0.80 8.32 9.98
C LEU A 167 -0.47 9.81 9.95
N VAL A 168 0.17 10.24 8.88
CA VAL A 168 0.63 11.62 8.71
C VAL A 168 -0.36 12.41 7.87
N ASN A 169 -0.62 13.65 8.27
CA ASN A 169 -1.40 14.60 7.49
C ASN A 169 -0.64 15.00 6.21
N ALA A 170 -1.19 14.68 5.05
CA ALA A 170 -0.56 14.93 3.75
C ALA A 170 -0.78 16.34 3.19
N ALA A 171 -1.46 17.23 3.93
CA ALA A 171 -1.77 18.59 3.48
C ALA A 171 -2.58 18.66 2.17
N PHE A 172 -3.48 17.70 2.01
CA PHE A 172 -4.43 17.60 0.90
C PHE A 172 -5.82 17.33 1.47
N TYR A 173 -6.76 18.24 1.22
CA TYR A 173 -8.06 18.24 1.87
C TYR A 173 -9.21 18.36 0.87
N VAL A 174 -10.35 17.75 1.20
CA VAL A 174 -11.67 18.15 0.68
C VAL A 174 -12.37 18.92 1.79
N VAL A 175 -12.88 20.11 1.52
CA VAL A 175 -13.55 20.94 2.54
C VAL A 175 -14.91 21.43 2.06
N GLU A 176 -15.87 21.45 2.97
CA GLU A 176 -17.16 22.09 2.78
C GLU A 176 -17.09 23.56 3.22
N ARG A 177 -17.42 24.51 2.34
CA ARG A 177 -17.42 25.95 2.69
C ARG A 177 -18.29 26.23 3.91
N LYS A 178 -19.44 25.57 4.04
CA LYS A 178 -20.34 25.71 5.20
C LYS A 178 -19.65 25.40 6.53
N ALA A 179 -18.69 24.48 6.54
CA ALA A 179 -17.96 24.07 7.73
C ALA A 179 -16.96 25.14 8.19
N LEU A 180 -16.54 26.03 7.29
CA LEU A 180 -15.57 27.09 7.55
C LEU A 180 -16.21 28.41 8.01
N LEU A 181 -17.51 28.61 7.78
CA LEU A 181 -18.22 29.87 8.08
C LEU A 181 -18.09 30.32 9.55
N ARG A 182 -18.12 29.37 10.49
CA ARG A 182 -17.95 29.66 11.93
C ARG A 182 -16.58 30.26 12.27
N TRP A 183 -15.59 30.02 11.43
CA TRP A 183 -14.18 30.31 11.66
C TRP A 183 -13.69 31.53 10.86
N GLN A 184 -14.56 32.16 10.08
CA GLN A 184 -14.21 33.27 9.17
C GLN A 184 -13.57 34.47 9.87
N ASP A 185 -13.88 34.67 11.15
CA ASP A 185 -13.44 35.84 11.92
C ASP A 185 -12.09 35.63 12.63
N ILE A 186 -11.42 34.49 12.43
CA ILE A 186 -10.07 34.24 12.96
C ILE A 186 -9.10 35.30 12.38
N GLN A 187 -8.56 36.15 13.25
CA GLN A 187 -7.64 37.23 12.88
C GLN A 187 -6.16 36.86 13.04
N VAL A 188 -5.85 35.81 13.82
CA VAL A 188 -4.47 35.37 14.04
C VAL A 188 -4.03 34.44 12.90
N PRO A 189 -2.74 34.45 12.52
CA PRO A 189 -2.22 33.44 11.61
C PRO A 189 -2.56 32.04 12.13
N SER A 190 -3.15 31.21 11.26
CA SER A 190 -3.70 29.92 11.65
C SER A 190 -3.40 28.86 10.59
N ASP A 191 -3.01 27.68 11.03
CA ASP A 191 -2.72 26.51 10.20
C ASP A 191 -3.79 25.43 10.31
N PHE A 192 -4.01 24.68 9.23
CA PHE A 192 -5.05 23.65 9.17
C PHE A 192 -4.84 22.55 10.23
N GLY A 193 -3.67 21.91 10.23
CA GLY A 193 -3.40 20.77 11.10
C GLY A 193 -3.11 21.14 12.56
N HIS A 194 -2.57 22.33 12.82
CA HIS A 194 -2.16 22.75 14.17
C HIS A 194 -3.24 23.52 14.91
N ASP A 195 -4.08 24.28 14.20
CA ASP A 195 -5.05 25.17 14.83
C ASP A 195 -6.49 24.84 14.41
N LEU A 196 -6.81 24.98 13.11
CA LEU A 196 -8.20 24.99 12.66
C LEU A 196 -8.88 23.62 12.83
N PHE A 197 -8.27 22.53 12.36
CA PHE A 197 -8.88 21.21 12.48
C PHE A 197 -9.02 20.75 13.94
N PRO A 198 -8.03 20.94 14.84
CA PRO A 198 -8.23 20.74 16.27
C PRO A 198 -9.46 21.51 16.82
N MET A 199 -9.58 22.81 16.52
CA MET A 199 -10.73 23.61 16.96
C MET A 199 -12.07 23.09 16.38
N MET A 200 -12.08 22.65 15.11
CA MET A 200 -13.26 22.06 14.48
C MET A 200 -13.72 20.78 15.21
N ILE A 201 -12.78 19.90 15.57
CA ILE A 201 -13.07 18.67 16.33
C ILE A 201 -13.62 19.01 17.71
N GLU A 202 -13.00 19.95 18.43
CA GLU A 202 -13.49 20.44 19.73
C GLU A 202 -14.90 21.03 19.65
N ALA A 203 -15.25 21.65 18.51
CA ALA A 203 -16.58 22.17 18.23
C ALA A 203 -17.60 21.10 17.79
N GLY A 204 -17.20 19.83 17.72
CA GLY A 204 -18.04 18.70 17.34
C GLY A 204 -18.20 18.49 15.82
N GLN A 205 -17.37 19.14 15.00
CA GLN A 205 -17.35 18.91 13.55
C GLN A 205 -16.61 17.62 13.22
N ARG A 206 -17.11 16.86 12.25
CA ARG A 206 -16.63 15.53 11.87
C ARG A 206 -15.68 15.64 10.68
N LEU A 207 -14.41 15.37 10.94
CA LEU A 207 -13.37 15.36 9.90
C LEU A 207 -13.05 13.90 9.56
N LEU A 208 -13.21 13.50 8.30
CA LEU A 208 -12.90 12.13 7.86
C LEU A 208 -11.39 11.98 7.59
N GLY A 209 -10.78 10.90 8.10
CA GLY A 209 -9.46 10.47 7.68
C GLY A 209 -9.53 9.59 6.44
N TYR A 210 -9.08 10.11 5.30
CA TYR A 210 -8.93 9.32 4.07
C TYR A 210 -7.52 8.73 4.01
N VAL A 211 -7.34 7.53 4.57
CA VAL A 211 -6.05 6.85 4.54
C VAL A 211 -5.79 6.34 3.12
N SER A 212 -4.66 6.73 2.51
CA SER A 212 -4.31 6.28 1.16
C SER A 212 -2.83 5.95 1.05
N ALA A 213 -2.52 4.98 0.19
CA ALA A 213 -1.16 4.60 -0.18
C ALA A 213 -0.70 5.30 -1.47
N GLU A 214 -1.56 6.10 -2.08
CA GLU A 214 -1.28 6.84 -3.31
C GLU A 214 -0.16 7.86 -3.13
N TYR A 215 0.43 8.30 -4.24
CA TYR A 215 1.64 9.10 -4.17
C TYR A 215 1.34 10.53 -3.75
N ILE A 216 1.90 10.94 -2.62
CA ILE A 216 1.90 12.34 -2.17
C ILE A 216 3.16 12.63 -1.35
N LYS A 217 3.92 13.67 -1.73
CA LYS A 217 5.14 14.07 -1.01
C LYS A 217 5.38 15.56 -1.07
N ASP A 218 5.75 16.15 0.06
CA ASP A 218 6.23 17.52 0.11
C ASP A 218 7.66 17.63 -0.45
N LEU A 219 7.94 18.77 -1.08
CA LEU A 219 9.22 19.12 -1.65
C LEU A 219 9.93 20.15 -0.78
N GLY A 220 10.04 19.87 0.52
CA GLY A 220 10.62 20.77 1.52
C GLY A 220 12.14 20.93 1.49
N THR A 221 12.88 19.98 0.93
CA THR A 221 14.36 19.91 0.99
C THR A 221 14.93 19.39 -0.34
N PRO A 222 16.23 19.65 -0.65
CA PRO A 222 16.88 19.09 -1.84
C PRO A 222 16.80 17.56 -1.91
N SER A 223 17.02 16.87 -0.78
CA SER A 223 16.92 15.40 -0.72
C SER A 223 15.52 14.87 -1.03
N ARG A 224 14.45 15.58 -0.61
CA ARG A 224 13.06 15.22 -0.94
C ARG A 224 12.78 15.45 -2.42
N LEU A 225 13.31 16.53 -3.01
CA LEU A 225 13.25 16.77 -4.45
C LEU A 225 13.93 15.65 -5.24
N ASP A 226 15.19 15.35 -4.93
CA ASP A 226 15.96 14.29 -5.61
C ASP A 226 15.26 12.91 -5.50
N LYS A 227 14.61 12.63 -4.35
CA LYS A 227 13.82 11.41 -4.16
C LYS A 227 12.58 11.39 -5.06
N VAL A 228 11.83 12.49 -5.13
CA VAL A 228 10.62 12.59 -5.95
C VAL A 228 10.95 12.51 -7.44
N GLU A 229 12.04 13.13 -7.89
CA GLU A 229 12.49 13.01 -9.29
C GLU A 229 12.83 11.57 -9.65
N ARG A 230 13.55 10.84 -8.79
CA ARG A 230 13.79 9.41 -8.99
C ARG A 230 12.50 8.60 -9.07
N HIS A 231 11.52 8.89 -8.21
CA HIS A 231 10.22 8.19 -8.23
C HIS A 231 9.39 8.50 -9.49
N LEU A 232 9.47 9.73 -10.01
CA LEU A 232 8.83 10.07 -11.28
C LEU A 232 9.49 9.33 -12.44
N LEU A 233 10.82 9.33 -12.50
CA LEU A 233 11.59 8.67 -13.56
C LEU A 233 11.42 7.13 -13.54
N SER A 234 11.23 6.53 -12.37
CA SER A 234 10.96 5.09 -12.26
C SER A 234 9.52 4.68 -12.56
N GLY A 235 8.60 5.64 -12.73
CA GLY A 235 7.17 5.39 -12.88
C GLY A 235 6.45 5.04 -11.58
N LEU A 236 7.11 5.13 -10.41
CA LEU A 236 6.52 4.82 -9.11
C LEU A 236 5.33 5.74 -8.80
N VAL A 237 5.43 7.03 -9.13
CA VAL A 237 4.33 8.00 -8.89
C VAL A 237 3.04 7.55 -9.56
N GLU A 238 3.10 7.25 -10.86
CA GLU A 238 1.93 6.81 -11.63
C GLU A 238 1.49 5.39 -11.23
N GLY A 239 2.45 4.51 -10.92
CA GLY A 239 2.20 3.15 -10.46
C GLY A 239 1.50 3.08 -9.10
N ALA A 240 1.71 4.08 -8.25
CA ALA A 240 1.09 4.18 -6.93
C ALA A 240 -0.38 4.64 -6.96
N SER A 241 -0.87 5.14 -8.11
CA SER A 241 -2.25 5.61 -8.26
C SER A 241 -3.27 4.50 -8.07
N ARG A 242 -4.32 4.75 -7.28
CA ARG A 242 -5.44 3.80 -7.07
C ARG A 242 -6.18 3.49 -8.37
N ARG A 243 -6.05 4.32 -9.41
CA ARG A 243 -6.64 4.05 -10.74
C ARG A 243 -6.07 2.78 -11.39
N ARG A 244 -4.99 2.23 -10.85
CA ARG A 244 -4.37 0.97 -11.28
C ARG A 244 -4.38 -0.05 -10.14
N PRO A 245 -4.57 -1.35 -10.43
CA PRO A 245 -4.37 -2.40 -9.46
C PRO A 245 -2.93 -2.39 -8.90
N GLN A 246 -2.82 -2.49 -7.58
CA GLN A 246 -1.58 -2.39 -6.82
C GLN A 246 -1.02 -3.78 -6.52
N ARG A 247 0.29 -3.98 -6.67
CA ARG A 247 0.93 -5.19 -6.12
C ARG A 247 1.10 -5.05 -4.61
N ALA A 248 0.90 -6.14 -3.88
CA ALA A 248 1.03 -6.16 -2.43
C ALA A 248 1.87 -7.33 -1.93
N VAL A 249 2.47 -7.12 -0.77
CA VAL A 249 3.02 -8.16 0.08
C VAL A 249 2.20 -8.13 1.37
N PHE A 250 1.35 -9.14 1.51
CA PHE A 250 0.65 -9.46 2.73
C PHE A 250 1.63 -10.15 3.68
N ILE A 251 1.64 -9.75 4.94
CA ILE A 251 2.67 -10.15 5.89
C ILE A 251 1.99 -10.54 7.20
N ASP A 252 2.34 -11.69 7.76
CA ASP A 252 1.99 -12.01 9.14
C ASP A 252 2.85 -11.20 10.14
N ARG A 253 2.35 -11.04 11.37
CA ARG A 253 3.04 -10.29 12.41
C ARG A 253 4.00 -11.21 13.21
N ASP A 254 3.44 -12.24 13.84
CA ASP A 254 4.05 -12.96 14.95
C ASP A 254 4.77 -14.20 14.45
N GLY A 255 6.11 -14.17 14.45
CA GLY A 255 6.94 -15.21 13.82
C GLY A 255 7.46 -14.81 12.45
N THR A 256 6.94 -13.71 11.88
CA THR A 256 7.33 -13.20 10.55
C THR A 256 8.00 -11.82 10.62
N LEU A 257 7.31 -10.76 11.10
CA LEU A 257 7.92 -9.44 11.31
C LEU A 257 8.59 -9.36 12.69
N ASN A 258 7.87 -9.79 13.73
CA ASN A 258 8.36 -9.86 15.10
C ASN A 258 8.60 -11.30 15.54
N GLN A 259 9.39 -11.46 16.60
CA GLN A 259 9.64 -12.74 17.23
C GLN A 259 8.32 -13.31 17.76
N LEU A 260 8.08 -14.60 17.50
CA LEU A 260 6.99 -15.33 18.11
C LEU A 260 7.25 -15.46 19.61
N ALA A 261 6.40 -14.83 20.43
CA ALA A 261 6.60 -14.71 21.88
C ALA A 261 5.31 -15.00 22.65
N GLY A 262 4.58 -16.04 22.25
CA GLY A 262 3.25 -16.33 22.81
C GLY A 262 2.27 -15.21 22.49
N HIS A 263 1.47 -14.80 23.47
CA HIS A 263 0.50 -13.73 23.30
C HIS A 263 1.09 -12.36 23.64
N ILE A 264 1.23 -11.51 22.63
CA ILE A 264 1.66 -10.12 22.80
C ILE A 264 0.43 -9.28 23.17
N ALA A 265 0.31 -8.96 24.45
CA ALA A 265 -0.77 -8.14 25.01
C ALA A 265 -0.29 -6.77 25.54
N THR A 266 1.02 -6.45 25.42
CA THR A 266 1.57 -5.14 25.76
C THR A 266 2.55 -4.64 24.68
N PRO A 267 2.69 -3.32 24.49
CA PRO A 267 3.60 -2.75 23.48
C PRO A 267 5.05 -3.18 23.66
N GLU A 268 5.55 -3.29 24.90
CA GLU A 268 6.96 -3.59 25.20
C GLU A 268 7.35 -5.04 24.86
N ALA A 269 6.35 -5.93 24.71
CA ALA A 269 6.59 -7.33 24.38
C ALA A 269 6.97 -7.52 22.90
N ILE A 270 6.69 -6.54 22.02
CA ILE A 270 7.01 -6.66 20.60
C ILE A 270 8.51 -6.45 20.34
N LYS A 271 9.12 -7.42 19.67
CA LYS A 271 10.55 -7.41 19.30
C LYS A 271 10.69 -7.84 17.86
N LEU A 272 11.23 -6.97 17.01
CA LEU A 272 11.45 -7.31 15.61
C LEU A 272 12.43 -8.49 15.47
N ILE A 273 12.21 -9.30 14.45
CA ILE A 273 13.24 -10.21 13.95
C ILE A 273 14.35 -9.33 13.30
N PRO A 274 15.64 -9.65 13.50
CA PRO A 274 16.72 -8.87 12.90
C PRO A 274 16.58 -8.77 11.38
N GLY A 275 16.82 -7.57 10.83
CA GLY A 275 16.73 -7.32 9.38
C GLY A 275 15.33 -6.96 8.87
N THR A 276 14.27 -7.16 9.66
CA THR A 276 12.87 -6.90 9.25
C THR A 276 12.65 -5.49 8.71
N SER A 277 13.12 -4.45 9.41
CA SER A 277 12.91 -3.06 8.97
C SER A 277 13.58 -2.79 7.62
N ALA A 278 14.82 -3.24 7.43
CA ALA A 278 15.52 -3.08 6.15
C ALA A 278 14.83 -3.84 5.01
N ALA A 279 14.36 -5.06 5.27
CA ALA A 279 13.63 -5.88 4.32
C ALA A 279 12.31 -5.22 3.88
N LEU A 280 11.52 -4.73 4.85
CA LEU A 280 10.27 -4.02 4.59
C LEU A 280 10.51 -2.75 3.77
N ARG A 281 11.58 -2.01 4.10
CA ARG A 281 11.97 -0.82 3.34
C ARG A 281 12.23 -1.12 1.86
N ARG A 282 12.90 -2.24 1.55
CA ARG A 282 13.17 -2.64 0.16
C ARG A 282 11.87 -2.90 -0.62
N LEU A 283 10.85 -3.47 0.04
CA LEU A 283 9.51 -3.61 -0.55
C LEU A 283 8.85 -2.25 -0.78
N ASN A 284 8.96 -1.32 0.18
CA ASN A 284 8.44 0.05 0.02
C ASN A 284 9.14 0.78 -1.15
N ASP A 285 10.46 0.62 -1.31
CA ASP A 285 11.25 1.32 -2.34
C ASP A 285 10.90 0.88 -3.77
N ILE A 286 10.43 -0.36 -3.95
CA ILE A 286 9.87 -0.79 -5.24
C ILE A 286 8.39 -0.39 -5.40
N GLY A 287 7.76 0.23 -4.39
CA GLY A 287 6.35 0.61 -4.44
C GLY A 287 5.38 -0.57 -4.31
N ALA A 288 5.79 -1.66 -3.67
CA ALA A 288 4.86 -2.72 -3.29
C ALA A 288 4.09 -2.32 -2.02
N ARG A 289 2.79 -2.61 -1.97
CA ARG A 289 1.95 -2.33 -0.80
C ARG A 289 2.24 -3.36 0.28
N THR A 290 2.70 -2.88 1.42
CA THR A 290 3.02 -3.70 2.59
C THR A 290 1.81 -3.74 3.51
N VAL A 291 1.15 -4.90 3.57
CA VAL A 291 -0.12 -5.04 4.28
C VAL A 291 0.04 -6.08 5.38
N LEU A 292 -0.04 -5.66 6.63
CA LEU A 292 -0.03 -6.60 7.75
C LEU A 292 -1.41 -7.26 7.90
N VAL A 293 -1.44 -8.57 8.03
CA VAL A 293 -2.66 -9.38 8.22
C VAL A 293 -2.46 -10.34 9.39
N THR A 294 -3.15 -10.10 10.51
CA THR A 294 -2.82 -10.81 11.76
C THR A 294 -4.04 -11.28 12.55
N ASN A 295 -3.95 -12.49 13.10
CA ASN A 295 -4.93 -13.04 14.04
C ASN A 295 -4.56 -12.51 15.45
N GLN A 296 -5.40 -11.66 16.04
CA GLN A 296 -5.18 -11.10 17.38
C GLN A 296 -6.24 -11.57 18.37
N PRO A 297 -6.21 -12.86 18.76
CA PRO A 297 -7.21 -13.42 19.67
C PRO A 297 -7.10 -12.87 21.10
N VAL A 298 -6.02 -12.14 21.43
CA VAL A 298 -5.81 -11.46 22.71
C VAL A 298 -6.98 -10.54 23.06
N ILE A 299 -7.65 -9.94 22.06
CA ILE A 299 -8.86 -9.15 22.27
C ILE A 299 -10.04 -10.05 22.65
N ALA A 300 -10.36 -11.08 21.86
CA ALA A 300 -11.45 -12.01 22.19
C ALA A 300 -11.23 -12.74 23.53
N ARG A 301 -9.97 -12.93 23.94
CA ARG A 301 -9.61 -13.55 25.23
C ARG A 301 -9.66 -12.57 26.41
N GLY A 302 -9.84 -11.27 26.16
CA GLY A 302 -9.86 -10.23 27.20
C GLY A 302 -8.47 -9.93 27.79
N GLU A 303 -7.40 -10.29 27.08
CA GLU A 303 -6.02 -10.07 27.52
C GLU A 303 -5.57 -8.63 27.25
N CYS A 304 -6.11 -7.98 26.22
CA CYS A 304 -6.00 -6.54 25.98
C CYS A 304 -7.24 -6.01 25.25
N ASP A 305 -7.43 -4.69 25.27
CA ASP A 305 -8.45 -4.00 24.47
C ASP A 305 -7.90 -3.50 23.12
N VAL A 306 -8.78 -2.90 22.33
CA VAL A 306 -8.45 -2.35 21.00
C VAL A 306 -7.44 -1.22 21.10
N GLU A 307 -7.58 -0.33 22.10
CA GLU A 307 -6.65 0.79 22.31
C GLU A 307 -5.23 0.29 22.63
N THR A 308 -5.12 -0.75 23.46
CA THR A 308 -3.85 -1.39 23.78
C THR A 308 -3.26 -2.07 22.55
N LEU A 309 -4.07 -2.73 21.72
CA LEU A 309 -3.60 -3.29 20.45
C LEU A 309 -3.10 -2.20 19.49
N ASP A 310 -3.75 -1.04 19.43
CA ASP A 310 -3.28 0.08 18.63
C ASP A 310 -1.94 0.64 19.14
N LYS A 311 -1.70 0.64 20.45
CA LYS A 311 -0.38 0.97 21.02
C LYS A 311 0.68 -0.08 20.65
N ILE A 312 0.32 -1.36 20.65
CA ILE A 312 1.22 -2.43 20.17
C ILE A 312 1.60 -2.21 18.71
N HIS A 313 0.64 -1.90 17.84
CA HIS A 313 0.90 -1.59 16.44
C HIS A 313 1.64 -0.26 16.25
N GLY A 314 1.38 0.75 17.08
CA GLY A 314 2.17 1.99 17.09
C GLY A 314 3.63 1.72 17.46
N ARG A 315 3.90 0.82 18.41
CA ARG A 315 5.27 0.39 18.73
C ARG A 315 5.91 -0.38 17.57
N LEU A 316 5.15 -1.27 16.92
CA LEU A 316 5.61 -1.98 15.72
C LEU A 316 6.06 -0.99 14.63
N GLU A 317 5.19 -0.04 14.30
CA GLU A 317 5.46 0.98 13.27
C GLU A 317 6.64 1.88 13.66
N ALA A 318 6.78 2.24 14.94
CA ALA A 318 7.95 2.98 15.44
C ALA A 318 9.26 2.21 15.21
N LEU A 319 9.31 0.93 15.57
CA LEU A 319 10.50 0.07 15.37
C LEU A 319 10.83 -0.12 13.89
N LEU A 320 9.81 -0.26 13.03
CA LEU A 320 10.01 -0.36 11.57
C LEU A 320 10.59 0.94 10.99
N SER A 321 10.13 2.08 11.50
CA SER A 321 10.56 3.39 11.01
C SER A 321 12.01 3.75 11.32
N GLU A 322 12.69 3.06 12.24
CA GLU A 322 14.12 3.27 12.53
C GLU A 322 15.02 3.08 11.29
N SER A 323 14.59 2.24 10.33
CA SER A 323 15.24 2.07 9.03
C SER A 323 14.46 2.71 7.87
N GLY A 324 13.52 3.59 8.20
CA GLY A 324 12.64 4.26 7.27
C GLY A 324 11.59 3.38 6.59
N ALA A 325 11.24 2.24 7.19
CA ALA A 325 10.20 1.36 6.67
C ALA A 325 8.82 1.70 7.25
N TYR A 326 7.77 1.34 6.53
CA TYR A 326 6.39 1.53 6.97
C TYR A 326 5.48 0.44 6.41
N LEU A 327 4.34 0.25 7.07
CA LEU A 327 3.22 -0.57 6.60
C LEU A 327 2.18 0.35 5.95
N ASP A 328 1.69 0.00 4.76
CA ASP A 328 0.63 0.75 4.09
C ASP A 328 -0.72 0.58 4.81
N ARG A 329 -0.96 -0.62 5.36
CA ARG A 329 -2.17 -1.00 6.09
C ARG A 329 -1.93 -2.12 7.11
N ILE A 330 -2.80 -2.16 8.13
CA ILE A 330 -2.88 -3.25 9.10
C ILE A 330 -4.32 -3.74 9.20
N PHE A 331 -4.54 -5.01 8.88
CA PHE A 331 -5.81 -5.71 9.07
C PHE A 331 -5.67 -6.73 10.19
N VAL A 332 -6.67 -6.73 11.07
CA VAL A 332 -6.66 -7.52 12.29
C VAL A 332 -7.93 -8.35 12.35
N CYS A 333 -7.79 -9.63 12.69
CA CYS A 333 -8.92 -10.42 13.13
C CYS A 333 -8.92 -10.52 14.66
N PRO A 334 -9.87 -9.87 15.36
CA PRO A 334 -9.92 -9.87 16.83
C PRO A 334 -10.61 -11.13 17.40
N HIS A 335 -11.19 -11.97 16.53
CA HIS A 335 -12.08 -13.08 16.90
C HIS A 335 -11.35 -14.38 17.27
N HIS A 336 -12.04 -15.21 18.03
CA HIS A 336 -11.60 -16.58 18.35
C HIS A 336 -12.80 -17.54 18.37
N PRO A 337 -12.78 -18.69 17.68
CA PRO A 337 -13.94 -19.58 17.61
C PRO A 337 -14.27 -20.26 18.94
N ASP A 338 -13.25 -20.60 19.72
CA ASP A 338 -13.45 -21.28 21.00
C ASP A 338 -13.66 -20.29 22.15
N GLY A 339 -14.56 -20.65 23.07
CA GLY A 339 -14.78 -19.98 24.36
C GLY A 339 -14.18 -20.75 25.55
N GLY A 340 -14.46 -20.27 26.76
CA GLY A 340 -13.98 -20.87 28.03
C GLY A 340 -12.74 -20.19 28.61
N TYR A 341 -12.41 -18.98 28.17
CA TYR A 341 -11.27 -18.21 28.70
C TYR A 341 -11.72 -17.23 29.79
N SER A 342 -10.89 -17.05 30.81
CA SER A 342 -11.15 -16.08 31.88
C SER A 342 -11.08 -14.66 31.33
N GLY A 343 -12.17 -13.90 31.41
CA GLY A 343 -12.24 -12.52 30.90
C GLY A 343 -12.64 -12.40 29.43
N GLU A 344 -13.08 -13.48 28.79
CA GLU A 344 -13.38 -13.46 27.37
C GLU A 344 -14.47 -12.46 26.96
N VAL A 345 -14.28 -11.85 25.79
CA VAL A 345 -15.25 -10.98 25.17
C VAL A 345 -16.21 -11.84 24.34
N ALA A 346 -17.33 -12.22 24.93
CA ALA A 346 -18.28 -13.18 24.36
C ALA A 346 -18.74 -12.82 22.93
N THR A 347 -18.88 -11.53 22.61
CA THR A 347 -19.29 -11.07 21.28
C THR A 347 -18.24 -11.35 20.20
N LEU A 348 -16.97 -11.58 20.58
CA LEU A 348 -15.88 -11.90 19.68
C LEU A 348 -15.59 -13.41 19.60
N LYS A 349 -16.38 -14.23 20.30
CA LYS A 349 -16.26 -15.69 20.31
C LYS A 349 -17.06 -16.35 19.20
N ILE A 350 -16.63 -16.12 17.96
CA ILE A 350 -17.33 -16.53 16.75
C ILE A 350 -16.38 -17.19 15.74
N ALA A 351 -16.95 -18.06 14.91
CA ALA A 351 -16.37 -18.37 13.61
C ALA A 351 -16.56 -17.15 12.69
N CYS A 352 -15.50 -16.73 12.01
CA CYS A 352 -15.54 -15.54 11.16
C CYS A 352 -14.66 -15.74 9.92
N ASP A 353 -14.94 -14.97 8.89
CA ASP A 353 -14.22 -15.05 7.62
C ASP A 353 -12.87 -14.29 7.66
N CYS A 354 -12.62 -13.47 8.69
CA CYS A 354 -11.34 -12.75 8.82
C CYS A 354 -10.20 -13.61 9.36
N ARG A 355 -10.50 -14.66 10.13
CA ARG A 355 -9.47 -15.38 10.89
C ARG A 355 -8.74 -16.33 9.96
N LYS A 356 -7.43 -16.17 9.83
CA LYS A 356 -6.60 -17.11 9.04
C LYS A 356 -6.83 -18.54 9.53
N PRO A 357 -7.10 -19.51 8.64
CA PRO A 357 -6.81 -19.50 7.20
C PRO A 357 -7.88 -18.89 6.28
N GLU A 358 -8.94 -18.25 6.78
CA GLU A 358 -9.94 -17.61 5.92
C GLU A 358 -9.43 -16.30 5.30
N PRO A 359 -9.86 -15.96 4.06
CA PRO A 359 -9.26 -14.88 3.26
C PRO A 359 -9.81 -13.48 3.57
N GLY A 360 -10.70 -13.31 4.55
CA GLY A 360 -11.46 -12.07 4.74
C GLY A 360 -10.61 -10.81 4.95
N MET A 361 -9.45 -10.91 5.62
CA MET A 361 -8.53 -9.77 5.75
C MET A 361 -7.88 -9.38 4.41
N VAL A 362 -7.59 -10.37 3.55
CA VAL A 362 -7.05 -10.13 2.20
C VAL A 362 -8.11 -9.48 1.32
N GLU A 363 -9.35 -9.98 1.36
CA GLU A 363 -10.45 -9.41 0.56
C GLU A 363 -10.77 -7.97 0.99
N ALA A 364 -10.72 -7.66 2.29
CA ALA A 364 -10.84 -6.30 2.79
C ALA A 364 -9.73 -5.38 2.25
N ALA A 365 -8.48 -5.83 2.30
CA ALA A 365 -7.36 -5.09 1.75
C ALA A 365 -7.44 -4.89 0.24
N ILE A 366 -7.90 -5.88 -0.52
CA ILE A 366 -8.09 -5.78 -1.97
C ILE A 366 -9.10 -4.67 -2.29
N ALA A 367 -10.24 -4.65 -1.60
CA ALA A 367 -11.25 -3.61 -1.78
C ALA A 367 -10.72 -2.22 -1.38
N GLU A 368 -10.03 -2.14 -0.25
CA GLU A 368 -9.58 -0.87 0.31
C GLU A 368 -8.38 -0.27 -0.43
N VAL A 369 -7.46 -1.08 -0.97
CA VAL A 369 -6.19 -0.61 -1.57
C VAL A 369 -6.17 -0.81 -3.10
N ASN A 370 -7.19 -1.45 -3.68
CA ASN A 370 -7.25 -1.87 -5.09
C ASN A 370 -6.08 -2.80 -5.46
N ILE A 371 -5.95 -3.93 -4.79
CA ILE A 371 -4.81 -4.84 -4.95
C ILE A 371 -5.04 -5.86 -6.09
N ASP A 372 -4.02 -6.10 -6.89
CA ASP A 372 -3.93 -7.22 -7.83
C ASP A 372 -3.44 -8.48 -7.11
N ARG A 373 -4.35 -9.41 -6.82
CA ARG A 373 -4.04 -10.66 -6.10
C ARG A 373 -3.01 -11.53 -6.83
N HIS A 374 -3.02 -11.57 -8.17
CA HIS A 374 -2.17 -12.49 -8.94
C HIS A 374 -0.69 -12.07 -8.94
N ARG A 375 -0.43 -10.81 -8.63
CA ARG A 375 0.92 -10.23 -8.52
C ARG A 375 1.33 -9.96 -7.08
N SER A 376 0.58 -10.52 -6.13
CA SER A 376 0.75 -10.27 -4.70
C SER A 376 1.13 -11.54 -3.95
N TRP A 377 1.85 -11.33 -2.85
CA TRP A 377 2.41 -12.38 -2.01
C TRP A 377 1.77 -12.39 -0.63
N MET A 378 1.66 -13.56 -0.01
CA MET A 378 1.51 -13.74 1.43
C MET A 378 2.81 -14.31 1.99
N VAL A 379 3.41 -13.61 2.94
CA VAL A 379 4.59 -14.05 3.67
C VAL A 379 4.19 -14.33 5.11
N GLY A 380 4.37 -15.57 5.57
CA GLY A 380 3.97 -15.99 6.92
C GLY A 380 4.73 -17.24 7.35
N ASP A 381 4.65 -17.57 8.64
CA ASP A 381 5.39 -18.69 9.25
C ASP A 381 4.52 -19.93 9.52
N SER A 382 3.20 -19.83 9.34
CA SER A 382 2.25 -20.88 9.74
C SER A 382 1.47 -21.48 8.57
N SER A 383 0.92 -22.68 8.78
CA SER A 383 -0.03 -23.32 7.85
C SER A 383 -1.26 -22.45 7.59
N ARG A 384 -1.66 -21.63 8.56
CA ARG A 384 -2.82 -20.74 8.46
C ARG A 384 -2.58 -19.63 7.44
N ASP A 385 -1.35 -19.12 7.39
CA ASP A 385 -0.95 -18.10 6.41
C ASP A 385 -0.98 -18.67 4.99
N MET A 386 -0.41 -19.87 4.81
CA MET A 386 -0.39 -20.55 3.52
C MET A 386 -1.82 -20.92 3.07
N GLY A 387 -2.65 -21.38 4.01
CA GLY A 387 -4.06 -21.64 3.78
C GLY A 387 -4.85 -20.39 3.34
N MET A 388 -4.60 -19.24 3.98
CA MET A 388 -5.20 -17.96 3.58
C MET A 388 -4.73 -17.55 2.18
N ALA A 389 -3.44 -17.63 1.91
CA ALA A 389 -2.86 -17.30 0.60
C ALA A 389 -3.53 -18.10 -0.51
N ARG A 390 -3.65 -19.42 -0.32
CA ARG A 390 -4.31 -20.33 -1.27
C ARG A 390 -5.78 -19.98 -1.48
N ARG A 391 -6.54 -19.73 -0.42
CA ARG A 391 -7.98 -19.36 -0.53
C ARG A 391 -8.18 -18.00 -1.20
N ALA A 392 -7.26 -17.06 -0.99
CA ALA A 392 -7.30 -15.74 -1.60
C ALA A 392 -6.74 -15.70 -3.03
N GLY A 393 -6.02 -16.74 -3.48
CA GLY A 393 -5.37 -16.79 -4.78
C GLY A 393 -4.10 -15.93 -4.86
N LEU A 394 -3.39 -15.78 -3.73
CA LEU A 394 -2.09 -15.13 -3.64
C LEU A 394 -0.96 -16.13 -3.89
N LEU A 395 0.21 -15.63 -4.27
CA LEU A 395 1.45 -16.40 -4.13
C LEU A 395 1.79 -16.53 -2.64
N SER A 396 2.32 -17.67 -2.21
CA SER A 396 2.62 -17.92 -0.80
C SER A 396 4.10 -18.17 -0.54
N MET A 397 4.59 -17.60 0.56
CA MET A 397 5.97 -17.77 0.99
C MET A 397 6.02 -18.12 2.48
N LEU A 398 6.49 -19.32 2.77
CA LEU A 398 6.72 -19.81 4.12
C LEU A 398 8.10 -19.35 4.59
N VAL A 399 8.15 -18.65 5.73
CA VAL A 399 9.41 -18.34 6.42
C VAL A 399 9.72 -19.40 7.47
N GLN A 400 11.01 -19.71 7.67
CA GLN A 400 11.46 -20.69 8.69
C GLN A 400 11.53 -20.12 10.12
N THR A 401 11.33 -18.82 10.28
CA THR A 401 11.16 -18.16 11.59
C THR A 401 9.82 -18.56 12.23
N GLY A 402 9.64 -18.29 13.52
CA GLY A 402 8.39 -18.62 14.22
C GLY A 402 8.06 -20.11 14.22
N GLU A 403 6.84 -20.45 13.81
CA GLU A 403 6.38 -21.84 13.68
C GLU A 403 7.13 -22.59 12.57
N GLY A 404 7.49 -21.91 11.47
CA GLY A 404 8.20 -22.49 10.33
C GLY A 404 7.46 -23.67 9.69
N GLY A 405 6.14 -23.60 9.62
CA GLY A 405 5.27 -24.67 9.08
C GLY A 405 5.20 -25.94 9.95
N ARG A 406 5.79 -25.94 11.15
CA ARG A 406 5.81 -27.10 12.06
C ARG A 406 4.55 -27.26 12.92
N ASP A 407 3.54 -26.42 12.67
CA ASP A 407 2.22 -26.50 13.29
C ASP A 407 1.39 -27.71 12.81
N GLY A 408 1.97 -28.56 11.94
CA GLY A 408 1.49 -29.90 11.63
C GLY A 408 0.46 -29.96 10.50
N GLU A 409 0.07 -28.82 9.95
CA GLU A 409 -0.98 -28.70 8.93
C GLU A 409 -0.51 -28.05 7.63
N ALA A 410 0.70 -27.48 7.57
CA ALA A 410 1.20 -26.78 6.38
C ALA A 410 1.45 -27.74 5.20
N GLY A 411 2.00 -28.93 5.48
CA GLY A 411 2.49 -29.84 4.44
C GLY A 411 3.46 -29.12 3.48
N ASP A 412 3.50 -29.56 2.22
CA ASP A 412 4.24 -28.91 1.12
C ASP A 412 3.35 -27.95 0.31
N ASP A 413 2.30 -27.36 0.93
CA ASP A 413 1.27 -26.53 0.24
C ASP A 413 1.62 -25.03 0.29
N PHE A 414 2.80 -24.66 -0.21
CA PHE A 414 3.24 -23.27 -0.39
C PHE A 414 4.06 -23.09 -1.68
N ASP A 415 4.15 -21.87 -2.22
CA ASP A 415 4.93 -21.64 -3.44
C ASP A 415 6.43 -21.55 -3.15
N VAL A 416 6.86 -20.77 -2.15
CA VAL A 416 8.27 -20.55 -1.83
C VAL A 416 8.57 -20.81 -0.35
N GLU A 417 9.70 -21.44 -0.02
CA GLU A 417 10.25 -21.45 1.34
C GLU A 417 11.53 -20.60 1.41
N VAL A 418 11.65 -19.79 2.46
CA VAL A 418 12.85 -18.97 2.72
C VAL A 418 13.20 -18.97 4.21
N ALA A 419 14.43 -18.60 4.55
CA ALA A 419 14.91 -18.62 5.93
C ALA A 419 14.14 -17.65 6.84
N ASP A 420 13.87 -16.42 6.37
CA ASP A 420 13.23 -15.36 7.15
C ASP A 420 12.58 -14.30 6.23
N PHE A 421 12.00 -13.26 6.83
CA PHE A 421 11.39 -12.15 6.09
C PHE A 421 12.39 -11.33 5.26
N ALA A 422 13.68 -11.29 5.62
CA ALA A 422 14.68 -10.59 4.83
C ALA A 422 14.96 -11.35 3.52
N ALA A 423 15.14 -12.67 3.60
CA ALA A 423 15.24 -13.53 2.43
C ALA A 423 13.97 -13.48 1.55
N ALA A 424 12.78 -13.31 2.16
CA ALA A 424 11.55 -13.08 1.42
C ALA A 424 11.58 -11.79 0.59
N ALA A 425 12.01 -10.68 1.20
CA ALA A 425 12.15 -9.41 0.51
C ALA A 425 13.22 -9.47 -0.59
N ASP A 426 14.37 -10.12 -0.35
CA ASP A 426 15.41 -10.38 -1.37
C ASP A 426 14.84 -11.14 -2.57
N PHE A 427 14.08 -12.21 -2.32
CA PHE A 427 13.42 -12.95 -3.38
C PHE A 427 12.45 -12.08 -4.19
N ILE A 428 11.56 -11.35 -3.52
CA ILE A 428 10.52 -10.54 -4.18
C ILE A 428 11.12 -9.37 -4.98
N VAL A 429 12.18 -8.74 -4.46
CA VAL A 429 12.78 -7.55 -5.06
C VAL A 429 13.76 -7.92 -6.17
N ASP A 430 14.60 -8.93 -5.97
CA ASP A 430 15.72 -9.19 -6.88
C ASP A 430 15.47 -10.37 -7.82
N ARG A 431 14.91 -11.47 -7.30
CA ARG A 431 14.77 -12.72 -8.07
C ARG A 431 13.46 -12.78 -8.84
N TYR A 432 12.34 -12.46 -8.19
CA TYR A 432 11.00 -12.57 -8.75
C TYR A 432 10.79 -11.75 -10.04
N PRO A 433 11.25 -10.49 -10.16
CA PRO A 433 11.08 -9.73 -11.40
C PRO A 433 11.77 -10.38 -12.59
N VAL A 434 12.90 -11.06 -12.36
CA VAL A 434 13.55 -11.80 -13.44
C VAL A 434 12.78 -13.06 -13.77
N LEU A 435 12.37 -13.84 -12.78
CA LEU A 435 11.57 -15.04 -13.00
C LEU A 435 10.30 -14.74 -13.80
N ILE A 436 9.60 -13.65 -13.47
CA ILE A 436 8.43 -13.17 -14.22
C ILE A 436 8.77 -12.83 -15.66
N ARG A 437 9.89 -12.12 -15.90
CA ARG A 437 10.31 -11.77 -17.26
C ARG A 437 10.57 -13.00 -18.12
N GLU A 438 11.31 -13.96 -17.59
CA GLU A 438 11.63 -15.21 -18.29
C GLU A 438 10.37 -16.08 -18.47
N ALA A 439 9.53 -16.17 -17.43
CA ALA A 439 8.25 -16.86 -17.48
C ALA A 439 7.32 -16.24 -18.53
N ALA A 440 7.20 -14.92 -18.61
CA ALA A 440 6.38 -14.23 -19.60
C ALA A 440 6.85 -14.51 -21.04
N ALA A 441 8.16 -14.50 -21.29
CA ALA A 441 8.73 -14.86 -22.58
C ALA A 441 8.38 -16.29 -22.98
N TYR A 442 8.39 -17.21 -22.01
CA TYR A 442 7.99 -18.59 -22.23
C TYR A 442 6.48 -18.73 -22.47
N VAL A 443 5.67 -18.14 -21.59
CA VAL A 443 4.21 -18.16 -21.64
C VAL A 443 3.69 -17.61 -22.95
N ALA A 444 4.31 -16.58 -23.53
CA ALA A 444 3.97 -16.06 -24.86
C ALA A 444 3.89 -17.14 -25.95
N ASN A 445 4.69 -18.22 -25.83
CA ASN A 445 4.77 -19.32 -26.80
C ASN A 445 3.88 -20.53 -26.47
N VAL A 446 3.18 -20.50 -25.33
CA VAL A 446 2.28 -21.56 -24.87
C VAL A 446 0.95 -21.49 -25.59
N ARG A 447 0.54 -22.60 -26.20
CA ARG A 447 -0.72 -22.75 -26.95
C ARG A 447 -1.77 -23.49 -26.10
N PRO A 448 -3.07 -23.32 -26.38
CA PRO A 448 -4.09 -24.15 -25.75
C PRO A 448 -3.85 -25.64 -26.02
N GLY A 449 -3.92 -26.46 -24.96
CA GLY A 449 -3.64 -27.90 -25.00
C GLY A 449 -2.18 -28.29 -24.75
N ASP A 450 -1.27 -27.33 -24.57
CA ASP A 450 0.12 -27.60 -24.20
C ASP A 450 0.23 -28.13 -22.76
N ILE A 451 1.21 -29.02 -22.55
CA ILE A 451 1.62 -29.53 -21.24
C ILE A 451 3.00 -28.99 -20.93
N LEU A 452 3.13 -28.25 -19.83
CA LEU A 452 4.41 -27.79 -19.33
C LEU A 452 4.89 -28.71 -18.22
N LEU A 453 6.12 -29.20 -18.36
CA LEU A 453 6.83 -29.97 -17.34
C LEU A 453 7.91 -29.08 -16.74
N VAL A 454 7.83 -28.83 -15.45
CA VAL A 454 8.81 -28.03 -14.69
C VAL A 454 9.52 -28.94 -13.69
N ASP A 455 10.85 -29.00 -13.75
CA ASP A 455 11.69 -29.89 -12.92
C ASP A 455 11.64 -29.47 -11.44
N GLU A 456 11.25 -30.37 -10.54
CA GLU A 456 10.92 -30.04 -9.13
C GLU A 456 12.13 -29.64 -8.28
N ALA A 457 13.33 -30.17 -8.58
CA ALA A 457 14.52 -30.00 -7.74
C ALA A 457 14.93 -28.51 -7.58
N GLU A 458 14.40 -27.64 -8.45
CA GLU A 458 14.62 -26.19 -8.43
C GLU A 458 13.30 -25.38 -8.51
N ALA A 459 12.13 -26.04 -8.41
CA ALA A 459 10.82 -25.47 -8.77
C ALA A 459 10.12 -24.62 -7.72
N VAL A 460 10.67 -24.52 -6.51
CA VAL A 460 10.09 -23.77 -5.39
C VAL A 460 9.89 -22.30 -5.82
N GLY A 461 8.64 -21.93 -6.08
CA GLY A 461 8.19 -20.62 -6.52
C GLY A 461 7.83 -20.52 -8.00
N LEU A 462 8.57 -21.18 -8.89
CA LEU A 462 8.42 -20.97 -10.34
C LEU A 462 7.10 -21.52 -10.88
N ALA A 463 6.60 -22.64 -10.36
CA ALA A 463 5.31 -23.16 -10.78
C ALA A 463 4.16 -22.19 -10.48
N GLY A 464 4.20 -21.53 -9.31
CA GLY A 464 3.28 -20.46 -8.96
C GLY A 464 3.40 -19.26 -9.89
N VAL A 465 4.63 -18.83 -10.16
CA VAL A 465 4.93 -17.75 -11.13
C VAL A 465 4.36 -18.07 -12.51
N LEU A 466 4.67 -19.24 -13.07
CA LEU A 466 4.21 -19.67 -14.39
C LEU A 466 2.68 -19.81 -14.46
N ARG A 467 2.07 -20.38 -13.42
CA ARG A 467 0.61 -20.46 -13.29
C ARG A 467 -0.02 -19.07 -13.32
N ASN A 468 0.51 -18.12 -12.56
CA ASN A 468 -0.01 -16.76 -12.50
C ASN A 468 0.21 -16.01 -13.82
N GLU A 469 1.37 -16.17 -14.47
CA GLU A 469 1.65 -15.57 -15.78
C GLU A 469 0.77 -16.16 -16.91
N LEU A 470 0.43 -17.45 -16.83
CA LEU A 470 -0.57 -18.04 -17.72
C LEU A 470 -1.94 -17.39 -17.50
N GLN A 471 -2.39 -17.31 -16.24
CA GLN A 471 -3.68 -16.71 -15.90
C GLN A 471 -3.77 -15.24 -16.30
N SER A 472 -2.73 -14.44 -16.03
CA SER A 472 -2.66 -13.03 -16.42
C SER A 472 -2.69 -12.84 -17.95
N SER A 473 -2.16 -13.82 -18.69
CA SER A 473 -2.21 -13.87 -20.16
C SER A 473 -3.54 -14.43 -20.73
N GLY A 474 -4.57 -14.63 -19.90
CA GLY A 474 -5.87 -15.16 -20.30
C GLY A 474 -5.87 -16.66 -20.61
N LYS A 475 -4.86 -17.41 -20.14
CA LYS A 475 -4.72 -18.86 -20.31
C LYS A 475 -5.13 -19.57 -19.02
N VAL A 476 -5.92 -20.64 -19.10
CA VAL A 476 -6.31 -21.40 -17.90
C VAL A 476 -5.25 -22.43 -17.62
N ALA A 477 -4.61 -22.35 -16.46
CA ALA A 477 -3.61 -23.29 -16.00
C ALA A 477 -4.17 -24.22 -14.91
N VAL A 478 -4.06 -25.53 -15.07
CA VAL A 478 -4.25 -26.51 -14.00
C VAL A 478 -2.89 -27.05 -13.59
N THR A 479 -2.54 -26.95 -12.31
CA THR A 479 -1.25 -27.40 -11.76
C THR A 479 -1.39 -28.74 -11.06
N HIS A 480 -0.49 -29.68 -11.32
CA HIS A 480 -0.33 -30.92 -10.55
C HIS A 480 1.13 -31.03 -10.07
N MET A 481 1.34 -31.25 -8.78
CA MET A 481 2.68 -31.47 -8.17
C MET A 481 3.01 -32.97 -8.10
N SER A 482 4.30 -33.29 -7.92
CA SER A 482 4.90 -34.63 -8.03
C SER A 482 4.26 -35.72 -7.16
N GLY A 483 4.52 -36.98 -7.52
CA GLY A 483 4.07 -38.18 -6.79
C GLY A 483 2.55 -38.46 -6.83
N ARG A 484 1.73 -37.48 -7.20
CA ARG A 484 0.28 -37.61 -7.33
C ARG A 484 -0.12 -37.33 -8.77
N LYS A 485 0.06 -38.32 -9.65
CA LYS A 485 -0.56 -38.36 -11.00
C LYS A 485 -2.11 -38.36 -10.98
N ARG A 486 -2.73 -37.98 -9.86
CA ARG A 486 -4.17 -37.85 -9.68
C ARG A 486 -4.68 -36.72 -10.56
N GLY A 487 -5.59 -37.06 -11.47
CA GLY A 487 -6.23 -36.12 -12.39
C GLY A 487 -5.55 -36.02 -13.76
N LEU A 488 -4.37 -36.60 -13.95
CA LEU A 488 -3.82 -36.82 -15.29
C LEU A 488 -4.56 -37.98 -15.97
N GLU A 489 -4.77 -37.88 -17.28
CA GLU A 489 -5.26 -39.04 -18.04
C GLU A 489 -4.26 -40.20 -17.95
N PRO A 490 -4.71 -41.44 -17.70
CA PRO A 490 -3.83 -42.60 -17.53
C PRO A 490 -2.83 -42.76 -18.69
N SER A 491 -3.28 -42.57 -19.92
CA SER A 491 -2.44 -42.68 -21.13
C SER A 491 -1.31 -41.65 -21.19
N LEU A 492 -1.48 -40.47 -20.58
CA LEU A 492 -0.44 -39.45 -20.47
C LEU A 492 0.52 -39.79 -19.32
N ALA A 493 -0.03 -40.20 -18.17
CA ALA A 493 0.73 -40.63 -17.01
C ALA A 493 1.72 -41.76 -17.38
N ASP A 494 1.26 -42.78 -18.10
CA ASP A 494 2.05 -43.93 -18.54
C ASP A 494 3.14 -43.54 -19.53
N ARG A 495 2.83 -42.64 -20.49
CA ARG A 495 3.79 -42.15 -21.49
C ARG A 495 4.95 -41.38 -20.87
N LEU A 496 4.67 -40.60 -19.84
CA LEU A 496 5.67 -39.84 -19.11
C LEU A 496 6.51 -40.76 -18.22
N GLU A 497 5.87 -41.71 -17.54
CA GLU A 497 6.56 -42.75 -16.74
C GLU A 497 7.54 -43.58 -17.59
N ALA A 498 7.13 -43.94 -18.81
CA ALA A 498 7.97 -44.68 -19.75
C ALA A 498 9.14 -43.86 -20.29
N GLN A 499 9.03 -42.53 -20.32
CA GLN A 499 10.06 -41.65 -20.87
C GLN A 499 11.06 -41.16 -19.82
N ASP A 500 10.56 -40.79 -18.64
CA ASP A 500 11.33 -40.08 -17.62
C ASP A 500 11.56 -40.92 -16.34
N GLY A 501 10.90 -42.07 -16.23
CA GLY A 501 10.97 -42.96 -15.06
C GLY A 501 9.87 -42.70 -14.02
N PRO A 502 9.61 -43.66 -13.11
CA PRO A 502 8.55 -43.54 -12.10
C PRO A 502 8.87 -42.56 -10.96
N GLU A 503 10.15 -42.21 -10.78
CA GLU A 503 10.66 -41.31 -9.73
C GLU A 503 11.00 -39.91 -10.26
N ALA A 504 10.51 -39.54 -11.45
CA ALA A 504 10.79 -38.23 -12.01
C ALA A 504 9.89 -37.16 -11.39
N ASP A 505 10.54 -36.18 -10.77
CA ASP A 505 9.95 -35.11 -9.98
C ASP A 505 9.61 -33.90 -10.87
N TRP A 506 8.34 -33.79 -11.28
CA TRP A 506 7.86 -32.74 -12.19
C TRP A 506 6.57 -32.08 -11.70
N ILE A 507 6.46 -30.78 -11.94
CA ILE A 507 5.21 -30.03 -11.85
C ILE A 507 4.58 -29.90 -13.24
N PHE A 508 3.34 -30.34 -13.37
CA PHE A 508 2.57 -30.31 -14.61
C PHE A 508 1.67 -29.09 -14.64
N ILE A 509 1.82 -28.24 -15.66
CA ILE A 509 0.88 -27.15 -15.92
C ILE A 509 0.18 -27.40 -17.25
N LEU A 510 -1.14 -27.61 -17.19
CA LEU A 510 -2.00 -27.84 -18.36
C LEU A 510 -2.68 -26.53 -18.75
N ASN A 511 -2.48 -26.07 -19.99
CA ASN A 511 -3.20 -24.92 -20.51
C ASN A 511 -4.50 -25.35 -21.22
N TRP A 512 -5.66 -25.00 -20.67
CA TRP A 512 -6.97 -25.46 -21.16
C TRP A 512 -7.89 -24.31 -21.62
N PRO A 513 -8.67 -24.44 -22.71
CA PRO A 513 -9.80 -23.54 -22.94
C PRO A 513 -10.95 -23.91 -21.99
N ALA A 514 -11.48 -22.96 -21.22
CA ALA A 514 -12.55 -23.18 -20.22
C ALA A 514 -13.77 -23.98 -20.74
N ASP A 515 -14.01 -23.93 -22.06
CA ASP A 515 -15.22 -24.45 -22.71
C ASP A 515 -14.96 -25.66 -23.62
N ALA A 516 -13.72 -26.17 -23.69
CA ALA A 516 -13.35 -27.23 -24.63
C ALA A 516 -13.36 -28.62 -23.97
N ALA A 517 -13.99 -29.60 -24.64
CA ALA A 517 -13.79 -31.01 -24.31
C ALA A 517 -12.34 -31.43 -24.61
N PRO A 518 -11.78 -32.39 -23.85
CA PRO A 518 -10.42 -32.87 -24.10
C PRO A 518 -10.19 -33.31 -25.52
N PRO A 519 -9.31 -32.63 -26.29
CA PRO A 519 -9.05 -33.09 -27.63
C PRO A 519 -8.25 -34.39 -27.58
N ASN A 520 -8.69 -35.39 -28.34
CA ASN A 520 -8.04 -36.70 -28.55
C ASN A 520 -6.73 -36.61 -29.37
N THR A 521 -6.10 -35.44 -29.47
CA THR A 521 -4.95 -35.18 -30.34
C THR A 521 -3.60 -35.29 -29.61
N ARG A 522 -2.54 -35.51 -30.41
CA ARG A 522 -1.13 -35.52 -29.99
C ARG A 522 -0.79 -34.20 -29.28
N ARG A 523 -0.64 -34.24 -27.96
CA ARG A 523 -0.31 -33.08 -27.12
C ARG A 523 1.16 -32.66 -27.31
N ARG A 524 1.40 -31.35 -27.35
CA ARG A 524 2.76 -30.79 -27.33
C ARG A 524 3.22 -30.73 -25.87
N ILE A 525 4.25 -31.52 -25.57
CA ILE A 525 4.92 -31.50 -24.27
C ILE A 525 6.09 -30.54 -24.40
N GLN A 526 6.15 -29.53 -23.53
CA GLN A 526 7.28 -28.63 -23.44
C GLN A 526 7.93 -28.81 -22.07
N ARG A 527 9.24 -29.06 -22.06
CA ARG A 527 10.03 -29.23 -20.82
C ARG A 527 10.74 -27.91 -20.52
N ILE A 528 10.59 -27.44 -19.30
CA ILE A 528 11.26 -26.26 -18.76
C ILE A 528 12.29 -26.78 -17.75
N ARG A 529 13.57 -26.61 -18.06
CA ARG A 529 14.67 -26.82 -17.11
C ARG A 529 15.00 -25.48 -16.49
N LEU A 530 14.95 -25.43 -15.17
CA LEU A 530 15.11 -24.21 -14.38
C LEU A 530 16.54 -23.65 -14.43
N THR A 531 17.55 -24.52 -14.46
CA THR A 531 18.95 -24.15 -14.77
C THR A 531 19.08 -23.23 -15.99
N ASP A 532 18.35 -23.48 -17.09
CA ASP A 532 18.42 -22.63 -18.29
C ASP A 532 17.88 -21.21 -18.05
N MET A 533 16.95 -21.04 -17.10
CA MET A 533 16.40 -19.72 -16.70
C MET A 533 17.26 -19.06 -15.61
N ILE A 534 17.80 -19.85 -14.67
CA ILE A 534 18.53 -19.40 -13.48
C ILE A 534 20.01 -19.11 -13.77
N GLU A 535 20.70 -19.87 -14.63
CA GLU A 535 22.10 -19.61 -15.01
C GLU A 535 22.27 -18.29 -15.78
N SER A 536 21.17 -17.68 -16.24
CA SER A 536 21.15 -16.36 -16.85
C SER A 536 21.04 -15.20 -15.84
N LEU A 537 20.85 -15.52 -14.55
CA LEU A 537 20.72 -14.55 -13.45
C LEU A 537 22.10 -14.14 -12.92
N PRO A 538 22.34 -12.84 -12.63
CA PRO A 538 23.50 -12.44 -11.85
C PRO A 538 23.47 -13.09 -10.46
N SER A 539 24.63 -13.58 -10.01
CA SER A 539 24.85 -14.22 -8.71
C SER A 539 24.48 -13.37 -7.51
#